data_AF-A0AAJ7TGK9-F1
#
_entry.id   AF-A0AAJ7TGK9-F1
#
_cell.length_a   1.000
_cell.length_b   1.000
_cell.length_c   1.000
_cell.angle_alpha   90.00
_cell.angle_beta   90.00
_cell.angle_gamma   90.00
#
_symmetry.space_group_name_H-M   'P 1'
#
loop_
_entity.id
_entity.type
_entity.pdbx_description
1 polymer ?
#
loop_
_entity_poly.entity_id
_entity_poly.type
_entity_poly.pdbx_seq_one_letter_code
_entity_poly.pdbx_strand_id
1 'polypeptide(L)'
;MRSPAAAVALKSLAALGAVVLLLLLLGAAWLWRPASGPLPGLSRPKRAPLTAPVPIADDERRALTEYHNRLRASVHPQAADMEHMSWDWELAGMAEAWAKQCKWGHGPSDELDAIGQNLAVYVGSERPLAYHVQAWFDEEEWYQYPEEKECRPECPHTCRGPICTHYTQLVWAESRRVGCAVHTCLDISVWDAVWPYALYLVCNYSPKGNWIGEAPYRQGTPCSRCPPRYGGSCRGGLCYQAPNTTAQNWDLDETQLGERRPKIPLIETPQAPVLIPGPNRSLEFKNRERTKPRIQANAKAIGRRVTCRAKMREVCQGYVCFRFLCPENCSQSTANVIGTHVYDVESGLCRSARHAGALGPGGGWIDVKRRGRTQTFTGSARNGVRSLGKRRPANSFSVSASPVREVSCKDTLRDICPIKFPPPPRCPRFVCPARCTQAHGIVVGTGIYSDTSSVCLAAVHAGAVTAHGGGPVDVVPAQRRKVFNASLRHGLRSFGGTRMEAARAFYVFRVL
;
A
#
# COMPACT_ATOMS: atom_id res chain seq x y z
N MET A 1 -3.53 67.24 -85.46
CA MET A 1 -3.48 67.89 -84.13
C MET A 1 -3.09 66.81 -83.12
N ARG A 2 -1.88 66.87 -82.56
CA ARG A 2 -1.29 65.78 -81.74
C ARG A 2 -1.73 65.90 -80.28
N SER A 3 -2.11 64.75 -79.72
CA SER A 3 -2.71 64.53 -78.39
C SER A 3 -1.67 64.55 -77.25
N PRO A 4 -2.00 64.97 -76.00
CA PRO A 4 -1.07 64.98 -74.87
C PRO A 4 -1.26 63.76 -73.98
N ALA A 5 -0.32 62.81 -74.03
CA ALA A 5 -0.26 61.67 -73.11
C ALA A 5 1.19 61.47 -72.62
N ALA A 6 1.69 62.40 -71.79
CA ALA A 6 2.98 62.28 -71.10
C ALA A 6 3.11 63.29 -69.95
N ALA A 7 2.22 63.25 -68.95
CA ALA A 7 2.36 64.11 -67.76
C ALA A 7 1.80 63.48 -66.46
N VAL A 8 1.76 62.14 -66.36
CA VAL A 8 1.22 61.44 -65.17
C VAL A 8 2.28 60.64 -64.39
N ALA A 9 3.54 60.58 -64.87
CA ALA A 9 4.52 59.63 -64.32
C ALA A 9 5.46 60.14 -63.20
N LEU A 10 5.36 61.39 -62.71
CA LEU A 10 6.31 61.91 -61.69
C LEU A 10 5.72 62.32 -60.33
N LYS A 11 4.39 62.24 -60.11
CA LYS A 11 3.78 62.57 -58.80
C LYS A 11 3.43 61.36 -57.93
N SER A 12 3.59 60.13 -58.42
CA SER A 12 3.22 58.91 -57.68
C SER A 12 4.36 58.20 -56.94
N LEU A 13 5.62 58.64 -57.11
CA LEU A 13 6.78 58.03 -56.41
C LEU A 13 7.12 58.67 -55.05
N ALA A 14 6.64 59.89 -54.76
CA ALA A 14 6.86 60.53 -53.45
C ALA A 14 5.87 60.07 -52.36
N ALA A 15 4.68 59.60 -52.74
CA ALA A 15 3.66 59.12 -51.78
C ALA A 15 3.88 57.68 -51.31
N LEU A 16 4.59 56.85 -52.09
CA LEU A 16 4.95 55.48 -51.69
C LEU A 16 6.18 55.43 -50.76
N GLY A 17 7.09 56.41 -50.84
CA GLY A 17 8.24 56.51 -49.93
C GLY A 17 7.88 56.94 -48.51
N ALA A 18 6.88 57.83 -48.35
CA ALA A 18 6.46 58.32 -47.03
C ALA A 18 5.66 57.28 -46.22
N VAL A 19 4.89 56.42 -46.89
CA VAL A 19 4.09 55.37 -46.21
C VAL A 19 4.96 54.18 -45.78
N VAL A 20 6.01 53.84 -46.53
CA VAL A 20 6.94 52.76 -46.16
C VAL A 20 7.87 53.20 -45.00
N LEU A 21 8.25 54.47 -44.91
CA LEU A 21 9.06 54.98 -43.79
C LEU A 21 8.25 55.11 -42.49
N LEU A 22 6.95 55.42 -42.55
CA LEU A 22 6.08 55.48 -41.36
C LEU A 22 5.75 54.08 -40.81
N LEU A 23 5.64 53.06 -41.67
CA LEU A 23 5.40 51.67 -41.26
C LEU A 23 6.64 50.98 -40.70
N LEU A 24 7.85 51.37 -41.12
CA LEU A 24 9.11 50.87 -40.52
C LEU A 24 9.44 51.54 -39.18
N LEU A 25 9.04 52.80 -38.97
CA LEU A 25 9.21 53.48 -37.68
C LEU A 25 8.18 53.08 -36.62
N LEU A 26 7.00 52.57 -37.00
CA LEU A 26 6.03 51.97 -36.07
C LEU A 26 6.26 50.46 -35.82
N GLY A 27 7.03 49.78 -36.68
CA GLY A 27 7.39 48.37 -36.51
C GLY A 27 8.62 48.12 -35.61
N ALA A 28 9.51 49.09 -35.45
CA ALA A 28 10.73 48.95 -34.64
C ALA A 28 10.59 49.40 -33.17
N ALA A 29 9.42 49.91 -32.76
CA ALA A 29 9.15 50.28 -31.37
C ALA A 29 8.58 49.12 -30.50
N TRP A 30 8.41 47.92 -31.07
CA TRP A 30 7.90 46.73 -30.37
C TRP A 30 8.94 45.63 -30.14
N LEU A 31 10.22 45.90 -30.35
CA LEU A 31 11.28 44.88 -30.16
C LEU A 31 12.37 45.20 -29.16
N TRP A 32 12.40 46.38 -28.53
CA TRP A 32 13.21 46.64 -27.33
C TRP A 32 12.51 47.59 -26.36
N ARG A 33 11.69 47.00 -25.48
CA ARG A 33 11.59 47.51 -24.10
C ARG A 33 12.51 46.63 -23.25
N PRO A 34 13.44 47.18 -22.45
CA PRO A 34 14.04 46.41 -21.39
C PRO A 34 12.92 46.11 -20.40
N ALA A 35 12.50 44.85 -20.32
CA ALA A 35 11.65 44.39 -19.24
C ALA A 35 12.50 44.30 -17.96
N SER A 36 12.95 45.43 -17.43
CA SER A 36 13.32 45.59 -16.03
C SER A 36 12.04 45.78 -15.23
N GLY A 37 11.24 44.71 -15.21
CA GLY A 37 10.12 44.49 -14.32
C GLY A 37 10.08 43.00 -14.08
N PRO A 38 9.99 42.52 -12.82
CA PRO A 38 9.98 41.10 -12.55
C PRO A 38 8.80 40.49 -13.32
N LEU A 39 9.10 39.50 -14.16
CA LEU A 39 8.07 38.68 -14.81
C LEU A 39 7.04 38.29 -13.74
N PRO A 40 5.73 38.41 -13.98
CA PRO A 40 4.76 37.75 -13.13
C PRO A 40 5.07 36.26 -13.32
N GLY A 41 5.80 35.71 -12.35
CA GLY A 41 6.15 34.30 -12.38
C GLY A 41 4.88 33.55 -12.65
N LEU A 42 4.91 32.61 -13.61
CA LEU A 42 4.01 31.48 -13.52
C LEU A 42 4.21 30.97 -12.10
N SER A 43 3.27 31.31 -11.24
CA SER A 43 3.24 30.78 -9.91
C SER A 43 3.22 29.28 -10.16
N ARG A 44 4.30 28.61 -9.72
CA ARG A 44 4.23 27.18 -9.41
C ARG A 44 2.85 26.99 -8.79
N PRO A 45 2.01 26.05 -9.27
CA PRO A 45 0.70 25.84 -8.67
C PRO A 45 0.94 25.84 -7.17
N LYS A 46 0.33 26.81 -6.46
CA LYS A 46 0.53 26.97 -5.03
C LYS A 46 0.35 25.57 -4.47
N ARG A 47 1.43 24.96 -3.97
CA ARG A 47 1.35 23.64 -3.36
C ARG A 47 0.22 23.78 -2.36
N ALA A 48 -0.81 22.96 -2.50
CA ALA A 48 -1.77 22.78 -1.43
C ALA A 48 -0.93 22.65 -0.15
N PRO A 49 -1.31 23.32 0.95
CA PRO A 49 -0.63 23.13 2.21
C PRO A 49 -0.44 21.63 2.39
N LEU A 50 0.79 21.20 2.67
CA LEU A 50 1.03 19.86 3.23
C LEU A 50 0.00 19.75 4.36
N THR A 51 -1.02 18.93 4.13
CA THR A 51 -2.06 18.69 5.13
C THR A 51 -1.31 18.33 6.41
N ALA A 52 -1.66 19.02 7.50
CA ALA A 52 -1.09 18.73 8.80
C ALA A 52 -1.07 17.20 9.03
N PRO A 53 -0.05 16.66 9.71
CA PRO A 53 -0.01 15.23 10.02
C PRO A 53 -1.36 14.85 10.61
N VAL A 54 -2.08 13.95 9.97
CA VAL A 54 -3.28 13.38 10.56
C VAL A 54 -2.77 12.44 11.65
N PRO A 55 -2.96 12.75 12.95
CA PRO A 55 -2.59 11.82 14.00
C PRO A 55 -3.33 10.51 13.74
N ILE A 56 -2.68 9.37 13.96
CA ILE A 56 -3.35 8.07 13.81
C ILE A 56 -4.60 8.11 14.69
N ALA A 57 -5.76 7.91 14.07
CA ALA A 57 -7.05 8.01 14.75
C ALA A 57 -7.15 6.95 15.87
N ASP A 58 -7.92 7.25 16.91
CA ASP A 58 -8.01 6.43 18.11
C ASP A 58 -8.39 4.96 17.85
N ASP A 59 -9.32 4.75 16.92
CA ASP A 59 -9.74 3.44 16.45
C ASP A 59 -8.63 2.71 15.69
N GLU A 60 -7.87 3.42 14.85
CA GLU A 60 -6.75 2.86 14.12
C GLU A 60 -5.57 2.50 15.03
N ARG A 61 -5.25 3.31 16.05
CA ARG A 61 -4.22 2.97 17.07
C ARG A 61 -4.59 1.71 17.85
N ARG A 62 -5.85 1.60 18.28
CA ARG A 62 -6.36 0.41 18.96
C ARG A 62 -6.24 -0.82 18.04
N ALA A 63 -6.73 -0.71 16.82
CA ALA A 63 -6.66 -1.80 15.84
C ALA A 63 -5.22 -2.23 15.54
N LEU A 64 -4.28 -1.28 15.46
CA LEU A 64 -2.86 -1.53 15.23
C LEU A 64 -2.21 -2.27 16.40
N THR A 65 -2.48 -1.83 17.63
CA THR A 65 -1.97 -2.46 18.86
C THR A 65 -2.54 -3.87 19.03
N GLU A 66 -3.84 -4.05 18.82
CA GLU A 66 -4.47 -5.36 18.84
C GLU A 66 -3.93 -6.28 17.73
N TYR A 67 -3.57 -5.72 16.57
CA TYR A 67 -2.97 -6.50 15.50
C TYR A 67 -1.58 -7.01 15.87
N HIS A 68 -0.73 -6.17 16.49
CA HIS A 68 0.55 -6.61 17.05
C HIS A 68 0.34 -7.78 18.04
N ASN A 69 -0.57 -7.61 19.00
CA ASN A 69 -0.86 -8.67 19.99
C ASN A 69 -1.37 -9.97 19.36
N ARG A 70 -2.23 -9.90 18.34
CA ARG A 70 -2.68 -11.10 17.62
C ARG A 70 -1.54 -11.83 16.94
N LEU A 71 -0.61 -11.10 16.34
CA LEU A 71 0.56 -11.68 15.68
C LEU A 71 1.52 -12.30 16.70
N ARG A 72 1.82 -11.57 17.79
CA ARG A 72 2.62 -12.04 18.93
C ARG A 72 2.08 -13.32 19.55
N ALA A 73 0.77 -13.44 19.67
CA ALA A 73 0.10 -14.66 20.17
C ALA A 73 0.11 -15.84 19.19
N SER A 74 0.45 -15.60 17.91
CA SER A 74 0.36 -16.59 16.83
C SER A 74 1.70 -17.14 16.34
N VAL A 75 2.80 -16.76 16.99
CA VAL A 75 4.17 -17.13 16.57
C VAL A 75 4.40 -18.63 16.58
N HIS A 76 5.33 -19.06 15.72
CA HIS A 76 5.88 -20.41 15.74
C HIS A 76 7.42 -20.38 15.77
N PRO A 77 8.09 -21.11 16.68
CA PRO A 77 7.53 -21.94 17.75
C PRO A 77 6.72 -21.13 18.78
N GLN A 78 5.89 -21.81 19.60
CA GLN A 78 5.07 -21.10 20.59
C GLN A 78 5.94 -20.42 21.64
N ALA A 79 5.52 -19.23 22.08
CA ALA A 79 6.23 -18.43 23.06
C ALA A 79 5.68 -18.64 24.48
N ALA A 80 6.56 -18.96 25.42
CA ALA A 80 6.22 -19.20 26.82
C ALA A 80 6.04 -17.92 27.65
N ASP A 81 6.64 -16.81 27.21
CA ASP A 81 6.84 -15.57 27.97
C ASP A 81 6.35 -14.32 27.25
N MET A 82 5.61 -14.47 26.14
CA MET A 82 5.17 -13.36 25.30
C MET A 82 4.28 -12.37 26.07
N GLU A 83 4.74 -11.14 26.24
CA GLU A 83 4.00 -10.14 26.98
C GLU A 83 2.96 -9.43 26.13
N HIS A 84 1.83 -9.07 26.74
CA HIS A 84 0.84 -8.21 26.12
C HIS A 84 1.40 -6.81 25.88
N MET A 85 1.23 -6.32 24.65
CA MET A 85 1.68 -5.01 24.20
C MET A 85 0.56 -3.97 24.35
N SER A 86 0.84 -2.85 25.03
CA SER A 86 -0.06 -1.70 25.13
C SER A 86 0.41 -0.55 24.25
N TRP A 87 -0.50 0.34 23.87
CA TRP A 87 -0.14 1.58 23.20
C TRP A 87 0.56 2.53 24.18
N ASP A 88 1.61 3.19 23.73
CA ASP A 88 2.34 4.20 24.48
C ASP A 88 2.43 5.50 23.67
N TRP A 89 1.97 6.58 24.31
CA TRP A 89 1.86 7.89 23.68
C TRP A 89 3.19 8.62 23.52
N GLU A 90 4.14 8.39 24.42
CA GLU A 90 5.49 8.96 24.32
C GLU A 90 6.23 8.30 23.16
N LEU A 91 6.15 6.96 23.04
CA LEU A 91 6.68 6.22 21.89
C LEU A 91 6.10 6.71 20.56
N ALA A 92 4.79 7.00 20.52
CA ALA A 92 4.12 7.50 19.33
C ALA A 92 4.56 8.94 18.99
N GLY A 93 4.75 9.79 19.99
CA GLY A 93 5.28 11.14 19.81
C GLY A 93 6.71 11.15 19.25
N MET A 94 7.58 10.26 19.76
CA MET A 94 8.93 10.06 19.23
C MET A 94 8.89 9.53 17.78
N ALA A 95 8.01 8.56 17.49
CA ALA A 95 7.83 8.04 16.15
C ALA A 95 7.35 9.14 15.17
N GLU A 96 6.48 10.04 15.64
CA GLU A 96 5.99 11.17 14.84
C GLU A 96 7.10 12.18 14.56
N ALA A 97 7.89 12.54 15.59
CA ALA A 97 9.02 13.44 15.47
C ALA A 97 10.06 12.92 14.45
N TRP A 98 10.31 11.61 14.44
CA TRP A 98 11.20 10.97 13.48
C TRP A 98 10.60 10.88 12.07
N ALA A 99 9.34 10.45 11.93
CA ALA A 99 8.68 10.32 10.64
C ALA A 99 8.63 11.65 9.86
N LYS A 100 8.46 12.77 10.58
CA LYS A 100 8.50 14.15 10.03
C LYS A 100 9.84 14.54 9.41
N GLN A 101 10.94 13.87 9.77
CA GLN A 101 12.25 14.16 9.20
C GLN A 101 12.35 13.76 7.73
N CYS A 102 11.50 12.83 7.27
CA CYS A 102 11.56 12.28 5.92
C CYS A 102 12.96 11.77 5.53
N LYS A 103 13.67 11.18 6.50
CA LYS A 103 14.96 10.53 6.33
C LYS A 103 14.75 9.03 6.48
N TRP A 104 15.09 8.29 5.44
CA TRP A 104 15.05 6.82 5.50
C TRP A 104 16.19 6.31 6.37
N GLY A 105 15.85 5.62 7.44
CA GLY A 105 16.81 5.07 8.39
C GLY A 105 16.29 5.18 9.82
N HIS A 106 16.96 4.45 10.72
CA HIS A 106 16.61 4.49 12.14
C HIS A 106 17.03 5.80 12.80
N GLY A 107 16.25 6.26 13.76
CA GLY A 107 16.64 7.37 14.64
C GLY A 107 15.51 7.94 15.51
N PRO A 108 15.81 9.01 16.26
CA PRO A 108 17.14 9.62 16.38
C PRO A 108 18.11 8.71 17.15
N SER A 109 19.40 8.75 16.83
CA SER A 109 20.37 7.72 17.25
C SER A 109 20.52 7.59 18.77
N ASP A 110 20.36 8.68 19.51
CA ASP A 110 20.42 8.77 20.97
C ASP A 110 19.24 8.07 21.67
N GLU A 111 18.09 7.93 21.00
CA GLU A 111 16.94 7.21 21.54
C GLU A 111 17.01 5.70 21.27
N LEU A 112 17.69 5.29 20.19
CA LEU A 112 17.75 3.89 19.74
C LEU A 112 18.48 2.95 20.69
N ASP A 113 19.19 3.46 21.69
CA ASP A 113 19.79 2.64 22.75
C ASP A 113 18.71 2.12 23.72
N ALA A 114 17.63 2.88 23.92
CA ALA A 114 16.56 2.55 24.87
C ALA A 114 15.31 1.94 24.22
N ILE A 115 15.07 2.22 22.92
CA ILE A 115 13.87 1.79 22.20
C ILE A 115 14.20 0.95 20.97
N GLY A 116 13.29 0.02 20.65
CA GLY A 116 13.26 -0.65 19.36
C GLY A 116 12.54 0.20 18.32
N GLN A 117 12.81 0.00 17.03
CA GLN A 117 12.13 0.74 15.96
C GLN A 117 11.94 -0.09 14.69
N ASN A 118 10.70 -0.14 14.18
CA ASN A 118 10.40 -0.67 12.86
C ASN A 118 9.97 0.45 11.91
N LEU A 119 10.40 0.33 10.66
CA LEU A 119 10.20 1.33 9.62
C LEU A 119 9.50 0.71 8.41
N ALA A 120 8.58 1.45 7.80
CA ALA A 120 8.02 1.08 6.51
C ALA A 120 7.85 2.34 5.67
N VAL A 121 8.20 2.24 4.39
CA VAL A 121 7.99 3.30 3.41
C VAL A 121 7.19 2.75 2.25
N TYR A 122 6.19 3.50 1.79
CA TYR A 122 5.45 3.15 0.60
C TYR A 122 5.00 4.37 -0.19
N VAL A 123 4.80 4.18 -1.49
CA VAL A 123 4.35 5.16 -2.47
C VAL A 123 3.14 4.55 -3.18
N GLY A 124 2.16 5.39 -3.48
CA GLY A 124 0.94 4.98 -4.15
C GLY A 124 -0.26 4.94 -3.21
N SER A 125 -1.29 4.17 -3.57
CA SER A 125 -2.57 4.18 -2.85
C SER A 125 -2.41 3.79 -1.39
N GLU A 126 -3.07 4.53 -0.50
CA GLU A 126 -3.05 4.29 0.93
C GLU A 126 -3.36 2.82 1.28
N ARG A 127 -2.55 2.28 2.19
CA ARG A 127 -2.67 0.93 2.73
C ARG A 127 -3.03 1.05 4.21
N PRO A 128 -3.91 0.19 4.75
CA PRO A 128 -4.13 0.17 6.19
C PRO A 128 -2.80 -0.09 6.92
N LEU A 129 -2.56 0.52 8.07
CA LEU A 129 -1.29 0.33 8.81
C LEU A 129 -1.00 -1.14 9.13
N ALA A 130 -2.05 -1.94 9.36
CA ALA A 130 -1.95 -3.38 9.54
C ALA A 130 -1.28 -4.12 8.36
N TYR A 131 -1.35 -3.58 7.14
CA TYR A 131 -0.64 -4.13 5.98
C TYR A 131 0.88 -4.09 6.18
N HIS A 132 1.41 -2.98 6.73
CA HIS A 132 2.84 -2.81 6.97
C HIS A 132 3.31 -3.66 8.14
N VAL A 133 2.52 -3.73 9.21
CA VAL A 133 2.79 -4.61 10.35
C VAL A 133 2.77 -6.09 9.94
N GLN A 134 1.86 -6.49 9.05
CA GLN A 134 1.87 -7.84 8.50
C GLN A 134 3.13 -8.07 7.66
N ALA A 135 3.54 -7.11 6.83
CA ALA A 135 4.75 -7.26 6.02
C ALA A 135 6.01 -7.44 6.88
N TRP A 136 6.09 -6.77 8.03
CA TRP A 136 7.14 -7.02 9.02
C TRP A 136 7.04 -8.43 9.61
N PHE A 137 5.83 -8.88 9.97
CA PHE A 137 5.63 -10.23 10.50
C PHE A 137 5.95 -11.34 9.49
N ASP A 138 5.63 -11.13 8.21
CA ASP A 138 5.86 -12.09 7.12
C ASP A 138 7.36 -12.36 6.89
N GLU A 139 8.26 -11.56 7.46
CA GLU A 139 9.69 -11.89 7.50
C GLU A 139 9.99 -13.17 8.27
N GLU A 140 9.04 -13.67 9.09
CA GLU A 140 9.08 -15.01 9.70
C GLU A 140 9.45 -16.11 8.69
N GLU A 141 8.99 -16.01 7.43
CA GLU A 141 9.31 -16.98 6.37
C GLU A 141 10.84 -17.16 6.18
N TRP A 142 11.59 -16.11 6.47
CA TRP A 142 13.03 -16.06 6.28
C TRP A 142 13.81 -16.23 7.59
N TYR A 143 13.15 -16.09 8.73
CA TYR A 143 13.74 -16.22 10.04
C TYR A 143 13.74 -17.67 10.48
N GLN A 144 14.89 -18.16 10.95
CA GLN A 144 14.99 -19.47 11.58
C GLN A 144 15.18 -19.27 13.07
N TYR A 145 14.17 -19.68 13.84
CA TYR A 145 14.20 -19.62 15.30
C TYR A 145 15.32 -20.55 15.85
N PRO A 146 16.16 -20.07 16.78
CA PRO A 146 17.27 -20.86 17.31
C PRO A 146 16.76 -21.96 18.24
N GLU A 147 17.30 -23.17 18.12
CA GLU A 147 17.00 -24.24 19.08
C GLU A 147 17.67 -23.93 20.43
N GLU A 148 17.07 -24.38 21.54
CA GLU A 148 17.58 -24.11 22.89
C GLU A 148 19.05 -24.53 23.09
N LYS A 149 19.48 -25.60 22.42
CA LYS A 149 20.86 -26.09 22.45
C LYS A 149 21.86 -25.20 21.69
N GLU A 150 21.39 -24.41 20.74
CA GLU A 150 22.21 -23.51 19.91
C GLU A 150 22.50 -22.18 20.63
N CYS A 151 21.69 -21.83 21.63
CA CYS A 151 21.86 -20.64 22.45
C CYS A 151 22.93 -20.83 23.55
N ARG A 152 24.21 -20.91 23.16
CA ARG A 152 25.34 -21.07 24.09
C ARG A 152 26.63 -20.42 23.55
N PRO A 153 27.19 -19.36 24.18
CA PRO A 153 26.59 -18.49 25.21
C PRO A 153 25.52 -17.54 24.64
N GLU A 154 25.47 -17.42 23.32
CA GLU A 154 24.60 -16.54 22.55
C GLU A 154 23.76 -17.36 21.57
N CYS A 155 22.56 -16.88 21.24
CA CYS A 155 21.70 -17.45 20.21
C CYS A 155 22.12 -16.99 18.80
N PRO A 156 22.19 -17.89 17.81
CA PRO A 156 22.44 -17.51 16.43
C PRO A 156 21.24 -16.77 15.82
N HIS A 157 21.49 -15.63 15.17
CA HIS A 157 20.48 -14.93 14.38
C HIS A 157 20.53 -15.40 12.91
N THR A 158 19.67 -16.36 12.56
CA THR A 158 19.63 -16.92 11.20
C THR A 158 18.50 -16.30 10.38
N CYS A 159 18.87 -15.45 9.42
CA CYS A 159 17.94 -14.85 8.46
C CYS A 159 18.35 -15.23 7.03
N ARG A 160 17.47 -15.94 6.31
CA ARG A 160 17.69 -16.39 4.92
C ARG A 160 17.20 -15.36 3.88
N GLY A 161 16.52 -14.32 4.36
CA GLY A 161 15.94 -13.24 3.58
C GLY A 161 16.78 -11.97 3.64
N PRO A 162 16.34 -10.90 2.97
CA PRO A 162 17.07 -9.64 3.01
C PRO A 162 16.99 -8.97 4.39
N ILE A 163 15.88 -9.15 5.12
CA ILE A 163 15.61 -8.57 6.42
C ILE A 163 14.70 -9.53 7.21
N CYS A 164 15.00 -9.72 8.50
CA CYS A 164 14.14 -10.43 9.46
C CYS A 164 13.94 -9.64 10.76
N THR A 165 14.64 -8.50 10.90
CA THR A 165 14.72 -7.75 12.14
C THR A 165 13.42 -7.02 12.48
N HIS A 166 12.53 -6.80 11.51
CA HIS A 166 11.22 -6.24 11.80
C HIS A 166 10.31 -7.28 12.43
N TYR A 167 10.35 -8.53 11.94
CA TYR A 167 9.68 -9.66 12.58
C TYR A 167 10.13 -9.82 14.02
N THR A 168 11.44 -10.00 14.24
CA THR A 168 11.97 -10.28 15.59
C THR A 168 11.65 -9.18 16.59
N GLN A 169 11.66 -7.90 16.18
CA GLN A 169 11.24 -6.80 17.06
C GLN A 169 9.73 -6.85 17.37
N LEU A 170 8.89 -7.11 16.36
CA LEU A 170 7.44 -7.19 16.53
C LEU A 170 7.07 -8.31 17.51
N VAL A 171 7.77 -9.44 17.44
CA VAL A 171 7.56 -10.61 18.30
C VAL A 171 8.48 -10.66 19.52
N TRP A 172 9.15 -9.56 19.87
CA TRP A 172 10.05 -9.55 21.03
C TRP A 172 9.25 -9.66 22.33
N ALA A 173 9.39 -10.75 23.08
CA ALA A 173 8.54 -11.09 24.23
C ALA A 173 8.44 -9.95 25.23
N GLU A 174 9.58 -9.34 25.59
CA GLU A 174 9.63 -8.28 26.59
C GLU A 174 9.09 -6.93 26.09
N SER A 175 9.09 -6.67 24.78
CA SER A 175 8.56 -5.42 24.20
C SER A 175 7.05 -5.35 24.42
N ARG A 176 6.65 -4.67 25.49
CA ARG A 176 5.28 -4.57 26.00
C ARG A 176 4.60 -3.24 25.73
N ARG A 177 5.29 -2.30 25.09
CA ARG A 177 4.76 -0.99 24.71
C ARG A 177 5.11 -0.70 23.26
N VAL A 178 4.16 -0.14 22.51
CA VAL A 178 4.37 0.32 21.13
C VAL A 178 3.72 1.67 20.91
N GLY A 179 4.38 2.54 20.16
CA GLY A 179 3.80 3.76 19.66
C GLY A 179 4.23 4.00 18.23
N CYS A 180 3.28 4.26 17.34
CA CYS A 180 3.54 4.44 15.92
C CYS A 180 3.08 5.80 15.44
N ALA A 181 3.68 6.26 14.34
CA ALA A 181 3.25 7.44 13.63
C ALA A 181 3.45 7.27 12.12
N VAL A 182 2.64 8.00 11.37
CA VAL A 182 2.70 8.04 9.92
C VAL A 182 2.88 9.47 9.46
N HIS A 183 3.79 9.67 8.51
CA HIS A 183 4.00 10.94 7.86
C HIS A 183 4.08 10.78 6.34
N THR A 184 3.47 11.70 5.59
CA THR A 184 3.60 11.74 4.13
C THR A 184 4.75 12.66 3.75
N CYS A 185 5.81 12.08 3.24
CA CYS A 185 6.99 12.78 2.74
C CYS A 185 6.82 13.19 1.29
N LEU A 186 7.09 14.45 0.97
CA LEU A 186 7.10 14.92 -0.42
C LEU A 186 8.14 14.16 -1.25
N ASP A 187 9.32 13.96 -0.68
CA ASP A 187 10.42 13.17 -1.22
C ASP A 187 11.12 12.48 -0.05
N ILE A 188 11.45 11.20 -0.20
CA ILE A 188 12.31 10.46 0.75
C ILE A 188 13.32 9.61 -0.04
N SER A 189 14.60 9.72 0.29
CA SER A 189 15.66 8.96 -0.36
C SER A 189 15.82 7.60 0.32
N VAL A 190 15.53 6.52 -0.41
CA VAL A 190 15.55 5.13 0.08
C VAL A 190 16.41 4.31 -0.86
N TRP A 191 17.54 3.77 -0.37
CA TRP A 191 18.49 2.94 -1.15
C TRP A 191 18.88 3.57 -2.51
N ASP A 192 19.36 4.82 -2.47
CA ASP A 192 19.81 5.61 -3.63
C ASP A 192 18.72 5.94 -4.67
N ALA A 193 17.45 5.79 -4.31
CA ALA A 193 16.30 6.24 -5.12
C ALA A 193 15.47 7.26 -4.33
N VAL A 194 14.95 8.28 -5.01
CA VAL A 194 14.01 9.25 -4.43
C VAL A 194 12.58 8.75 -4.63
N TRP A 195 11.83 8.69 -3.54
CA TRP A 195 10.44 8.22 -3.49
C TRP A 195 9.54 9.42 -3.25
N PRO A 196 8.83 9.91 -4.28
CA PRO A 196 7.98 11.08 -4.15
C PRO A 196 6.64 10.69 -3.52
N TYR A 197 6.07 11.58 -2.70
CA TYR A 197 4.79 11.40 -2.02
C TYR A 197 4.69 10.06 -1.28
N ALA A 198 5.76 9.72 -0.56
CA ALA A 198 5.88 8.48 0.16
C ALA A 198 5.27 8.60 1.56
N LEU A 199 4.47 7.62 1.96
CA LEU A 199 4.07 7.46 3.34
C LEU A 199 5.17 6.70 4.10
N TYR A 200 5.65 7.32 5.17
CA TYR A 200 6.65 6.80 6.06
C TYR A 200 6.02 6.47 7.42
N LEU A 201 5.98 5.18 7.75
CA LEU A 201 5.51 4.62 9.01
C LEU A 201 6.71 4.31 9.90
N VAL A 202 6.66 4.80 11.13
CA VAL A 202 7.61 4.53 12.19
C VAL A 202 6.84 3.93 13.36
N CYS A 203 7.30 2.81 13.90
CA CYS A 203 6.79 2.22 15.15
C CYS A 203 7.95 2.03 16.12
N ASN A 204 7.84 2.63 17.31
CA ASN A 204 8.80 2.50 18.40
C ASN A 204 8.30 1.48 19.42
N TYR A 205 9.22 0.70 20.00
CA TYR A 205 8.94 -0.39 20.93
C TYR A 205 9.71 -0.22 22.23
N SER A 206 9.07 -0.49 23.37
CA SER A 206 9.75 -0.47 24.67
C SER A 206 9.30 -1.61 25.60
N PRO A 207 10.24 -2.25 26.32
CA PRO A 207 11.70 -2.18 26.15
C PRO A 207 12.15 -2.59 24.74
N LYS A 208 13.36 -2.17 24.37
CA LYS A 208 14.00 -2.51 23.09
C LYS A 208 14.16 -4.02 22.94
N GLY A 209 13.97 -4.51 21.71
CA GLY A 209 14.28 -5.88 21.33
C GLY A 209 15.49 -5.97 20.40
N ASN A 210 15.60 -7.08 19.69
CA ASN A 210 16.70 -7.38 18.77
C ASN A 210 18.09 -7.31 19.43
N TRP A 211 18.18 -7.75 20.68
CA TRP A 211 19.46 -7.93 21.35
C TRP A 211 20.29 -8.98 20.63
N ILE A 212 21.53 -8.63 20.31
CA ILE A 212 22.46 -9.54 19.65
C ILE A 212 22.75 -10.70 20.60
N GLY A 213 22.66 -11.92 20.09
CA GLY A 213 22.87 -13.13 20.89
C GLY A 213 21.64 -13.58 21.69
N GLU A 214 20.47 -12.97 21.49
CA GLU A 214 19.23 -13.39 22.14
C GLU A 214 18.16 -13.83 21.13
N ALA A 215 17.33 -14.79 21.56
CA ALA A 215 16.12 -15.17 20.84
C ALA A 215 15.00 -14.17 21.14
N PRO A 216 14.06 -13.92 20.21
CA PRO A 216 13.02 -12.91 20.39
C PRO A 216 12.02 -13.26 21.50
N TYR A 217 11.88 -14.53 21.85
CA TYR A 217 11.04 -15.00 22.94
C TYR A 217 11.59 -16.33 23.45
N ARG A 218 11.01 -16.89 24.51
CA ARG A 218 11.35 -18.26 24.98
C ARG A 218 10.38 -19.26 24.38
N GLN A 219 10.91 -20.32 23.78
CA GLN A 219 10.08 -21.39 23.27
C GLN A 219 9.39 -22.14 24.42
N GLY A 220 8.10 -22.43 24.29
CA GLY A 220 7.37 -23.29 25.21
C GLY A 220 5.86 -23.09 25.17
N THR A 221 5.16 -23.75 26.08
CA THR A 221 3.70 -23.62 26.19
C THR A 221 3.34 -22.15 26.49
N PRO A 222 2.35 -21.56 25.78
CA PRO A 222 1.95 -20.18 26.02
C PRO A 222 1.71 -19.87 27.49
N CYS A 223 2.26 -18.74 27.94
CA CYS A 223 2.20 -18.26 29.32
C CYS A 223 2.89 -19.09 30.39
N SER A 224 3.56 -20.21 30.05
CA SER A 224 4.24 -21.06 31.03
C SER A 224 5.45 -20.42 31.71
N ARG A 225 5.99 -19.34 31.14
CA ARG A 225 7.14 -18.58 31.69
C ARG A 225 6.88 -17.07 31.71
N CYS A 226 5.63 -16.66 31.91
CA CYS A 226 5.33 -15.25 32.11
C CYS A 226 6.14 -14.65 33.27
N PRO A 227 6.67 -13.42 33.11
CA PRO A 227 7.39 -12.76 34.18
C PRO A 227 6.53 -12.60 35.46
N PRO A 228 7.12 -12.68 36.67
CA PRO A 228 6.36 -12.64 37.93
C PRO A 228 5.44 -11.42 38.10
N ARG A 229 5.79 -10.29 37.47
CA ARG A 229 4.99 -9.05 37.46
C ARG A 229 3.56 -9.21 36.91
N TYR A 230 3.29 -10.31 36.21
CA TYR A 230 1.98 -10.62 35.64
C TYR A 230 1.14 -11.54 36.54
N GLY A 231 1.68 -12.01 37.67
CA GLY A 231 0.94 -12.84 38.65
C GLY A 231 0.39 -14.14 38.06
N GLY A 232 1.00 -14.66 37.00
CA GLY A 232 0.52 -15.85 36.28
C GLY A 232 -0.71 -15.62 35.39
N SER A 233 -1.18 -14.39 35.23
CA SER A 233 -2.34 -14.08 34.38
C SER A 233 -2.00 -14.23 32.89
N CYS A 234 -2.86 -14.96 32.19
CA CYS A 234 -2.71 -15.31 30.78
C CYS A 234 -4.01 -15.04 30.04
N ARG A 235 -3.94 -14.34 28.91
CA ARG A 235 -5.10 -14.15 28.03
C ARG A 235 -4.66 -14.26 26.57
N GLY A 236 -5.27 -15.19 25.85
CA GLY A 236 -4.97 -15.41 24.43
C GLY A 236 -3.52 -15.79 24.12
N GLY A 237 -2.81 -16.42 25.07
CA GLY A 237 -1.39 -16.79 24.90
C GLY A 237 -0.40 -15.66 25.18
N LEU A 238 -0.85 -14.55 25.78
CA LEU A 238 -0.01 -13.43 26.20
C LEU A 238 -0.06 -13.25 27.73
N CYS A 239 1.05 -12.79 28.31
CA CYS A 239 1.14 -12.41 29.71
C CYS A 239 0.43 -11.07 29.94
N TYR A 240 -0.58 -11.06 30.80
CA TYR A 240 -1.40 -9.89 31.10
C TYR A 240 -1.22 -9.47 32.55
N GLN A 241 -1.30 -8.16 32.84
CA GLN A 241 -1.39 -7.72 34.23
C GLN A 241 -2.82 -7.99 34.70
N ALA A 242 -2.97 -8.75 35.80
CA ALA A 242 -4.24 -8.82 36.50
C ALA A 242 -4.60 -7.40 37.01
N PRO A 243 -5.86 -6.96 36.92
CA PRO A 243 -6.28 -5.76 37.63
C PRO A 243 -6.07 -6.01 39.12
N ASN A 244 -5.24 -5.20 39.79
CA ASN A 244 -5.02 -5.30 41.23
C ASN A 244 -6.37 -5.19 41.95
N THR A 245 -6.81 -6.24 42.62
CA THR A 245 -8.02 -6.25 43.49
C THR A 245 -7.84 -5.46 44.79
N THR A 246 -6.86 -4.55 44.85
CA THR A 246 -6.66 -3.57 45.92
C THR A 246 -6.70 -2.12 45.42
N ALA A 247 -6.97 -1.88 44.12
CA ALA A 247 -7.40 -0.57 43.66
C ALA A 247 -8.93 -0.51 43.76
N GLN A 248 -9.41 0.02 44.89
CA GLN A 248 -10.81 0.42 45.02
C GLN A 248 -11.21 1.36 43.87
N ASN A 249 -12.34 1.02 43.24
CA ASN A 249 -13.31 1.90 42.58
C ASN A 249 -12.76 2.91 41.54
N TRP A 250 -12.83 2.55 40.26
CA TRP A 250 -13.02 3.50 39.16
C TRP A 250 -14.01 2.96 38.12
N ASP A 251 -15.10 2.33 38.58
CA ASP A 251 -16.38 2.73 38.02
C ASP A 251 -16.69 4.08 38.68
N LEU A 252 -16.55 5.17 37.92
CA LEU A 252 -17.44 6.31 37.90
C LEU A 252 -16.90 7.39 36.93
N ASP A 253 -17.73 7.63 35.92
CA ASP A 253 -18.07 8.93 35.32
C ASP A 253 -17.22 9.52 34.18
N GLU A 254 -17.93 9.83 33.10
CA GLU A 254 -17.48 10.23 31.77
C GLU A 254 -17.30 11.76 31.67
N THR A 255 -16.95 12.42 32.77
CA THR A 255 -16.74 13.87 32.79
C THR A 255 -15.50 14.20 33.63
N GLN A 256 -14.69 15.18 33.18
CA GLN A 256 -13.52 15.75 33.88
C GLN A 256 -12.11 15.21 33.55
N LEU A 257 -11.70 15.19 32.28
CA LEU A 257 -10.27 15.32 31.92
C LEU A 257 -10.10 16.18 30.66
N GLY A 258 -10.68 17.36 30.72
CA GLY A 258 -10.41 18.46 29.82
C GLY A 258 -9.55 19.53 30.48
N GLU A 259 -8.35 19.23 31.00
CA GLU A 259 -7.36 20.28 31.29
C GLU A 259 -5.97 19.73 31.66
N ARG A 260 -5.04 19.81 30.70
CA ARG A 260 -3.61 20.13 30.85
C ARG A 260 -2.90 19.94 29.50
N ARG A 261 -3.08 20.91 28.60
CA ARG A 261 -2.19 21.13 27.44
C ARG A 261 -1.21 22.26 27.78
N PRO A 262 0.10 22.13 27.50
CA PRO A 262 1.01 23.27 27.54
C PRO A 262 0.60 24.30 26.47
N LYS A 263 0.53 25.58 26.85
CA LYS A 263 0.13 26.69 25.98
C LYS A 263 1.25 27.05 25.00
N ILE A 264 0.90 27.17 23.71
CA ILE A 264 1.66 27.93 22.69
C ILE A 264 0.75 29.10 22.24
N PRO A 265 1.24 30.33 22.02
CA PRO A 265 0.39 31.52 21.92
C PRO A 265 -0.41 31.58 20.60
N LEU A 266 -1.69 31.95 20.70
CA LEU A 266 -2.57 32.22 19.55
C LEU A 266 -2.37 33.64 19.00
N ILE A 267 -2.36 33.76 17.67
CA ILE A 267 -2.59 35.01 16.93
C ILE A 267 -4.07 35.05 16.56
N GLU A 268 -4.76 36.12 16.95
CA GLU A 268 -6.21 36.31 16.79
C GLU A 268 -6.62 36.71 15.36
N THR A 269 -7.78 36.23 14.91
CA THR A 269 -8.60 36.90 13.87
C THR A 269 -10.10 36.79 14.21
N PRO A 270 -10.94 37.74 13.74
CA PRO A 270 -12.17 38.17 14.42
C PRO A 270 -13.44 37.38 14.05
N GLN A 271 -14.40 37.45 14.97
CA GLN A 271 -15.69 36.75 14.99
C GLN A 271 -16.68 37.21 13.89
N ALA A 272 -17.47 36.27 13.38
CA ALA A 272 -18.66 36.52 12.55
C ALA A 272 -19.94 36.54 13.42
N PRO A 273 -20.96 37.36 13.08
CA PRO A 273 -22.14 37.56 13.93
C PRO A 273 -23.24 36.51 13.72
N VAL A 274 -24.02 36.34 14.80
CA VAL A 274 -25.16 35.43 14.98
C VAL A 274 -26.43 35.96 14.31
N LEU A 275 -27.27 35.08 13.73
CA LEU A 275 -28.63 35.38 13.29
C LEU A 275 -29.66 34.38 13.86
N ILE A 276 -30.80 34.94 14.28
CA ILE A 276 -31.98 34.35 14.97
C ILE A 276 -32.99 33.82 13.92
N PRO A 277 -33.83 32.78 14.21
CA PRO A 277 -34.70 32.16 13.21
C PRO A 277 -36.12 32.77 13.11
N GLY A 278 -36.69 32.75 11.90
CA GLY A 278 -38.08 33.09 11.56
C GLY A 278 -38.54 32.42 10.24
N PRO A 279 -39.85 32.39 9.91
CA PRO A 279 -40.56 31.13 9.61
C PRO A 279 -40.83 30.78 8.13
N ASN A 280 -41.27 29.53 7.96
CA ASN A 280 -41.74 28.81 6.76
C ASN A 280 -42.36 29.64 5.62
N ARG A 281 -41.86 29.41 4.39
CA ARG A 281 -42.69 29.43 3.18
C ARG A 281 -42.20 28.41 2.15
N SER A 282 -43.18 27.77 1.54
CA SER A 282 -43.13 26.64 0.61
C SER A 282 -42.73 27.03 -0.82
N LEU A 283 -42.37 26.00 -1.59
CA LEU A 283 -42.53 25.80 -3.05
C LEU A 283 -41.25 25.71 -3.92
N GLU A 284 -41.17 24.51 -4.53
CA GLU A 284 -40.74 24.22 -5.90
C GLU A 284 -39.27 24.33 -6.29
N PHE A 285 -38.56 23.21 -6.13
CA PHE A 285 -37.37 22.93 -6.93
C PHE A 285 -37.76 22.38 -8.30
N LYS A 286 -37.62 23.22 -9.33
CA LYS A 286 -37.60 22.80 -10.73
C LYS A 286 -36.39 21.91 -10.98
N ASN A 287 -36.67 20.70 -11.46
CA ASN A 287 -35.71 19.78 -12.06
C ASN A 287 -34.95 20.49 -13.20
N ARG A 288 -33.61 20.45 -13.13
CA ARG A 288 -32.78 20.58 -14.33
C ARG A 288 -31.72 19.49 -14.30
N GLU A 289 -32.08 18.38 -14.92
CA GLU A 289 -31.18 17.32 -15.33
C GLU A 289 -30.05 17.90 -16.18
N ARG A 290 -28.81 17.67 -15.76
CA ARG A 290 -27.65 17.70 -16.65
C ARG A 290 -26.85 16.43 -16.40
N THR A 291 -27.09 15.46 -17.27
CA THR A 291 -26.41 14.17 -17.38
C THR A 291 -24.93 14.34 -17.74
N LYS A 292 -24.02 13.73 -16.95
CA LYS A 292 -22.83 12.94 -17.34
C LYS A 292 -21.90 12.70 -16.12
N PRO A 293 -21.08 11.63 -16.10
CA PRO A 293 -21.40 10.27 -15.69
C PRO A 293 -20.83 9.94 -14.29
N ARG A 294 -21.59 9.19 -13.49
CA ARG A 294 -21.16 8.72 -12.16
C ARG A 294 -20.47 7.36 -12.29
N ILE A 295 -19.14 7.33 -12.26
CA ILE A 295 -18.29 6.12 -12.13
C ILE A 295 -17.10 6.52 -11.25
N GLN A 296 -16.64 5.84 -10.20
CA GLN A 296 -17.12 4.76 -9.33
C GLN A 296 -16.26 4.89 -8.06
N ALA A 297 -16.84 4.69 -6.88
CA ALA A 297 -16.10 4.62 -5.63
C ALA A 297 -15.24 3.34 -5.57
N ASN A 298 -13.93 3.53 -5.41
CA ASN A 298 -12.94 2.67 -4.74
C ASN A 298 -13.23 1.15 -4.65
N ALA A 299 -12.95 0.43 -5.72
CA ALA A 299 -12.58 -0.99 -5.65
C ALA A 299 -11.09 -1.13 -6.04
N LYS A 300 -10.24 -1.45 -5.06
CA LYS A 300 -8.78 -1.60 -5.19
C LYS A 300 -8.47 -2.78 -6.12
N ALA A 301 -7.55 -2.63 -7.06
CA ALA A 301 -7.14 -3.67 -8.00
C ALA A 301 -5.75 -4.22 -7.69
N ILE A 302 -5.53 -5.54 -7.88
CA ILE A 302 -4.23 -6.20 -7.64
C ILE A 302 -3.28 -6.02 -8.83
N GLY A 303 -3.83 -6.13 -10.04
CA GLY A 303 -3.06 -6.12 -11.28
C GLY A 303 -2.67 -4.71 -11.72
N ARG A 304 -1.44 -4.55 -12.23
CA ARG A 304 -0.97 -3.27 -12.81
C ARG A 304 -0.70 -3.40 -14.31
N ARG A 305 -1.06 -2.39 -15.08
CA ARG A 305 -0.66 -2.27 -16.49
C ARG A 305 0.80 -1.80 -16.56
N VAL A 306 1.59 -2.43 -17.41
CA VAL A 306 3.01 -2.09 -17.61
C VAL A 306 3.29 -1.84 -19.09
N THR A 307 4.46 -1.28 -19.40
CA THR A 307 4.94 -1.14 -20.78
C THR A 307 5.87 -2.32 -21.12
N CYS A 308 6.08 -2.58 -22.41
CA CYS A 308 7.03 -3.64 -22.82
C CYS A 308 8.48 -3.39 -22.38
N ARG A 309 8.83 -2.14 -22.03
CA ARG A 309 10.18 -1.77 -21.56
C ARG A 309 10.34 -1.91 -20.05
N ALA A 310 9.25 -2.04 -19.32
CA ALA A 310 9.24 -2.02 -17.88
C ALA A 310 10.05 -3.20 -17.31
N LYS A 311 11.05 -2.91 -16.47
CA LYS A 311 11.85 -3.94 -15.79
C LYS A 311 11.22 -4.38 -14.49
N MET A 312 11.55 -5.59 -14.03
CA MET A 312 11.05 -6.07 -12.74
C MET A 312 11.46 -5.16 -11.58
N ARG A 313 12.71 -4.66 -11.54
CA ARG A 313 13.18 -3.75 -10.48
C ARG A 313 12.36 -2.46 -10.43
N GLU A 314 12.05 -1.89 -11.59
CA GLU A 314 11.32 -0.62 -11.74
C GLU A 314 9.84 -0.76 -11.37
N VAL A 315 9.23 -1.87 -11.78
CA VAL A 315 7.81 -2.11 -11.54
C VAL A 315 7.54 -2.54 -10.10
N CYS A 316 8.53 -3.20 -9.47
CA CYS A 316 8.37 -3.91 -8.21
C CYS A 316 9.27 -3.47 -7.08
N GLN A 317 9.71 -2.22 -7.09
CA GLN A 317 10.51 -1.50 -6.09
C GLN A 317 10.14 -1.86 -4.63
N GLY A 318 10.59 -3.00 -4.09
CA GLY A 318 10.32 -3.42 -2.70
C GLY A 318 8.93 -3.98 -2.37
N TYR A 319 7.92 -3.85 -3.23
CA TYR A 319 6.56 -4.35 -2.96
C TYR A 319 6.33 -5.81 -3.37
N VAL A 320 5.30 -6.42 -2.77
CA VAL A 320 4.79 -7.70 -3.26
C VAL A 320 3.98 -7.48 -4.53
N CYS A 321 4.65 -7.80 -5.64
CA CYS A 321 4.17 -7.67 -7.00
C CYS A 321 3.74 -9.01 -7.55
N PHE A 322 2.48 -9.15 -7.91
CA PHE A 322 1.94 -10.47 -8.23
C PHE A 322 1.52 -10.61 -9.68
N ARG A 323 0.85 -9.62 -10.25
CA ARG A 323 0.15 -9.76 -11.54
C ARG A 323 0.26 -8.50 -12.38
N PHE A 324 0.60 -8.67 -13.66
CA PHE A 324 0.81 -7.56 -14.59
C PHE A 324 0.11 -7.78 -15.91
N LEU A 325 -0.42 -6.70 -16.49
CA LEU A 325 -0.93 -6.69 -17.84
C LEU A 325 0.14 -6.18 -18.79
N CYS A 326 0.62 -7.09 -19.63
CA CYS A 326 1.56 -6.80 -20.70
C CYS A 326 0.81 -6.40 -21.98
N PRO A 327 1.27 -5.34 -22.66
CA PRO A 327 0.73 -4.97 -23.96
C PRO A 327 1.18 -5.96 -25.05
N GLU A 328 0.62 -5.79 -26.23
CA GLU A 328 0.93 -6.60 -27.39
C GLU A 328 2.38 -6.39 -27.88
N ASN A 329 2.91 -7.39 -28.59
CA ASN A 329 4.18 -7.33 -29.31
C ASN A 329 5.43 -6.98 -28.48
N CYS A 330 5.45 -7.33 -27.19
CA CYS A 330 6.61 -7.08 -26.33
C CYS A 330 7.89 -7.88 -26.68
N SER A 331 7.88 -8.78 -27.68
CA SER A 331 9.09 -9.45 -28.18
C SER A 331 10.07 -8.46 -28.82
N GLN A 332 9.56 -7.40 -29.44
CA GLN A 332 10.35 -6.36 -30.12
C GLN A 332 10.91 -5.30 -29.15
N SER A 333 10.57 -5.39 -27.87
CA SER A 333 11.07 -4.47 -26.84
C SER A 333 12.60 -4.50 -26.80
N THR A 334 13.22 -3.34 -26.57
CA THR A 334 14.67 -3.21 -26.37
C THR A 334 15.12 -3.63 -24.98
N ALA A 335 14.21 -3.91 -24.04
CA ALA A 335 14.56 -4.28 -22.68
C ALA A 335 15.34 -5.60 -22.64
N ASN A 336 16.46 -5.64 -21.92
CA ASN A 336 17.28 -6.84 -21.79
C ASN A 336 16.52 -7.97 -21.07
N VAL A 337 16.85 -9.21 -21.40
CA VAL A 337 16.41 -10.39 -20.63
C VAL A 337 17.66 -11.11 -20.20
N ILE A 338 17.84 -11.33 -18.90
CA ILE A 338 19.02 -11.96 -18.31
C ILE A 338 18.54 -13.19 -17.53
N GLY A 339 18.99 -14.38 -17.91
CA GLY A 339 18.58 -15.65 -17.32
C GLY A 339 17.51 -16.42 -18.09
N THR A 340 17.20 -17.62 -17.60
CA THR A 340 16.26 -18.57 -18.20
C THR A 340 15.48 -19.25 -17.08
N HIS A 341 14.14 -19.23 -17.14
CA HIS A 341 13.20 -19.62 -16.08
C HIS A 341 13.27 -18.76 -14.80
N VAL A 342 14.47 -18.40 -14.39
CA VAL A 342 14.80 -17.45 -13.34
C VAL A 342 15.53 -16.28 -14.00
N TYR A 343 14.99 -15.08 -13.85
CA TYR A 343 15.43 -13.86 -14.52
C TYR A 343 15.96 -12.86 -13.50
N ASP A 344 17.02 -12.15 -13.85
CA ASP A 344 17.54 -11.04 -13.05
C ASP A 344 16.50 -9.91 -13.00
N VAL A 345 16.31 -9.26 -11.85
CA VAL A 345 15.37 -8.12 -11.69
C VAL A 345 15.59 -6.95 -12.66
N GLU A 346 16.77 -6.82 -13.28
CA GLU A 346 17.03 -5.88 -14.38
C GLU A 346 16.38 -6.27 -15.71
N SER A 347 15.81 -7.47 -15.81
CA SER A 347 15.18 -7.97 -17.01
C SER A 347 13.83 -7.31 -17.26
N GLY A 348 13.53 -7.01 -18.53
CA GLY A 348 12.23 -6.53 -18.97
C GLY A 348 11.14 -7.56 -18.67
N LEU A 349 10.09 -7.18 -17.97
CA LEU A 349 9.12 -8.09 -17.38
C LEU A 349 8.34 -8.87 -18.46
N CYS A 350 7.69 -8.15 -19.36
CA CYS A 350 6.89 -8.74 -20.43
C CYS A 350 7.74 -9.48 -21.46
N ARG A 351 8.97 -9.01 -21.70
CA ARG A 351 9.90 -9.69 -22.60
C ARG A 351 10.44 -10.99 -21.99
N SER A 352 10.67 -11.02 -20.68
CA SER A 352 11.00 -12.25 -19.94
C SER A 352 9.83 -13.23 -19.95
N ALA A 353 8.59 -12.74 -19.89
CA ALA A 353 7.40 -13.59 -20.04
C ALA A 353 7.25 -14.17 -21.45
N ARG A 354 7.55 -13.41 -22.51
CA ARG A 354 7.68 -13.94 -23.88
C ARG A 354 8.73 -15.04 -23.93
N HIS A 355 9.94 -14.76 -23.42
CA HIS A 355 11.03 -15.74 -23.36
C HIS A 355 10.62 -17.03 -22.63
N ALA A 356 9.90 -16.91 -21.51
CA ALA A 356 9.40 -18.05 -20.74
C ALA A 356 8.27 -18.83 -21.42
N GLY A 357 7.66 -18.31 -22.50
CA GLY A 357 6.45 -18.86 -23.10
C GLY A 357 5.18 -18.55 -22.31
N ALA A 358 5.27 -17.65 -21.34
CA ALA A 358 4.16 -17.22 -20.49
C ALA A 358 3.28 -16.13 -21.12
N LEU A 359 3.70 -15.55 -22.24
CA LEU A 359 3.02 -14.45 -22.92
C LEU A 359 2.96 -14.71 -24.43
N GLY A 360 1.80 -14.45 -25.06
CA GLY A 360 1.58 -14.50 -26.51
C GLY A 360 1.96 -13.20 -27.23
N PRO A 361 1.89 -13.14 -28.58
CA PRO A 361 2.11 -11.91 -29.33
C PRO A 361 1.03 -10.85 -29.05
N GLY A 362 -0.21 -11.27 -28.78
CA GLY A 362 -1.32 -10.40 -28.36
C GLY A 362 -1.25 -9.90 -26.91
N GLY A 363 -0.10 -9.99 -26.24
CA GLY A 363 0.04 -9.55 -24.86
C GLY A 363 -0.81 -10.39 -23.89
N GLY A 364 -1.18 -9.79 -22.75
CA GLY A 364 -2.01 -10.44 -21.73
C GLY A 364 -1.42 -10.41 -20.33
N TRP A 365 -2.09 -11.13 -19.42
CA TRP A 365 -1.78 -11.12 -18.00
C TRP A 365 -0.72 -12.16 -17.64
N ILE A 366 0.24 -11.74 -16.81
CA ILE A 366 1.32 -12.60 -16.32
C ILE A 366 1.39 -12.54 -14.80
N ASP A 367 1.80 -13.64 -14.21
CA ASP A 367 2.09 -13.76 -12.79
C ASP A 367 3.60 -13.77 -12.54
N VAL A 368 4.03 -13.05 -11.52
CA VAL A 368 5.45 -12.86 -11.18
C VAL A 368 5.74 -13.32 -9.76
N LYS A 369 6.72 -14.20 -9.59
CA LYS A 369 7.18 -14.69 -8.28
C LYS A 369 8.65 -14.32 -8.07
N ARG A 370 8.95 -13.56 -7.01
CA ARG A 370 10.33 -13.30 -6.57
C ARG A 370 10.99 -14.62 -6.12
N ARG A 371 12.28 -14.80 -6.43
CA ARG A 371 13.03 -16.05 -6.18
C ARG A 371 14.27 -15.86 -5.29
N GLY A 372 14.45 -14.69 -4.71
CA GLY A 372 15.60 -14.37 -3.85
C GLY A 372 16.86 -14.02 -4.65
N ARG A 373 18.04 -14.21 -4.07
CA ARG A 373 19.33 -13.93 -4.71
C ARG A 373 19.80 -15.15 -5.50
N THR A 374 19.97 -15.00 -6.80
CA THR A 374 20.51 -16.05 -7.68
C THR A 374 21.97 -15.75 -8.00
N GLN A 375 22.84 -16.75 -7.86
CA GLN A 375 24.29 -16.59 -7.99
C GLN A 375 24.73 -16.37 -9.45
N THR A 376 24.17 -17.17 -10.36
CA THR A 376 24.47 -17.11 -11.79
C THR A 376 23.20 -17.28 -12.62
N PHE A 377 23.19 -16.68 -13.80
CA PHE A 377 22.07 -16.70 -14.75
C PHE A 377 22.55 -17.29 -16.06
N THR A 378 21.82 -18.29 -16.55
CA THR A 378 22.09 -18.92 -17.85
C THR A 378 21.27 -18.24 -18.95
N GLY A 379 21.95 -17.74 -19.99
CA GLY A 379 21.31 -17.20 -21.18
C GLY A 379 20.84 -18.31 -22.11
N SER A 380 19.73 -18.10 -22.84
CA SER A 380 19.25 -19.00 -23.88
C SER A 380 18.44 -18.25 -24.95
N ALA A 381 18.07 -18.93 -26.03
CA ALA A 381 17.13 -18.40 -27.02
C ALA A 381 15.85 -19.24 -26.99
N ARG A 382 14.72 -18.61 -26.64
CA ARG A 382 13.43 -19.28 -26.47
C ARG A 382 12.29 -18.36 -26.90
N ASN A 383 11.27 -18.94 -27.54
CA ASN A 383 10.03 -18.24 -27.88
C ASN A 383 10.26 -16.90 -28.62
N GLY A 384 11.25 -16.87 -29.53
CA GLY A 384 11.61 -15.68 -30.30
C GLY A 384 12.32 -14.56 -29.51
N VAL A 385 12.78 -14.83 -28.29
CA VAL A 385 13.55 -13.90 -27.46
C VAL A 385 14.90 -14.55 -27.09
N ARG A 386 15.98 -13.78 -27.14
CA ARG A 386 17.30 -14.20 -26.65
C ARG A 386 17.58 -13.55 -25.30
N SER A 387 17.92 -14.35 -24.31
CA SER A 387 18.38 -13.89 -23.00
C SER A 387 19.90 -13.98 -22.86
N LEU A 388 20.45 -13.18 -21.95
CA LEU A 388 21.86 -13.06 -21.66
C LEU A 388 22.21 -13.88 -20.41
N GLY A 389 23.43 -14.42 -20.38
CA GLY A 389 24.01 -14.99 -19.16
C GLY A 389 24.63 -13.93 -18.27
N LYS A 390 24.69 -14.17 -16.96
CA LYS A 390 25.33 -13.28 -15.98
C LYS A 390 25.95 -14.10 -14.86
N ARG A 391 27.24 -13.89 -14.59
CA ARG A 391 27.98 -14.57 -13.50
C ARG A 391 27.98 -13.83 -12.16
N ARG A 392 27.47 -12.59 -12.14
CA ARG A 392 27.36 -11.80 -10.91
C ARG A 392 26.04 -12.10 -10.20
N PRO A 393 26.05 -12.34 -8.87
CA PRO A 393 24.83 -12.59 -8.13
C PRO A 393 23.88 -11.39 -8.16
N ALA A 394 22.59 -11.65 -8.27
CA ALA A 394 21.56 -10.62 -8.25
C ALA A 394 20.22 -11.16 -7.76
N ASN A 395 19.34 -10.26 -7.32
CA ASN A 395 17.95 -10.62 -7.03
C ASN A 395 17.26 -11.10 -8.30
N SER A 396 16.37 -12.08 -8.16
CA SER A 396 15.74 -12.73 -9.29
C SER A 396 14.24 -12.94 -9.14
N PHE A 397 13.60 -13.24 -10.25
CA PHE A 397 12.19 -13.54 -10.34
C PHE A 397 11.92 -14.64 -11.37
N SER A 398 10.74 -15.24 -11.27
CA SER A 398 10.18 -16.16 -12.26
C SER A 398 8.83 -15.64 -12.71
N VAL A 399 8.45 -15.96 -13.95
CA VAL A 399 7.20 -15.52 -14.58
C VAL A 399 6.42 -16.71 -15.10
N SER A 400 5.10 -16.66 -14.99
CA SER A 400 4.17 -17.66 -15.51
C SER A 400 2.97 -16.97 -16.16
N ALA A 401 2.29 -17.67 -17.07
CA ALA A 401 1.01 -17.18 -17.59
C ALA A 401 0.02 -17.07 -16.43
N SER A 402 -0.81 -16.02 -16.42
CA SER A 402 -1.91 -15.91 -15.47
C SER A 402 -3.13 -16.64 -16.05
N PRO A 403 -3.50 -17.84 -15.57
CA PRO A 403 -4.68 -18.53 -16.08
C PRO A 403 -5.94 -17.70 -15.81
N VAL A 404 -6.83 -17.66 -16.80
CA VAL A 404 -8.17 -17.08 -16.70
C VAL A 404 -9.17 -18.22 -16.70
N ARG A 405 -10.12 -18.21 -15.77
CA ARG A 405 -11.15 -19.24 -15.61
C ARG A 405 -12.53 -18.59 -15.55
N GLU A 406 -13.42 -18.98 -16.44
CA GLU A 406 -14.84 -18.64 -16.33
C GLU A 406 -15.47 -19.46 -15.21
N VAL A 407 -16.36 -18.84 -14.44
CA VAL A 407 -16.97 -19.44 -13.24
C VAL A 407 -18.47 -19.18 -13.22
N SER A 408 -19.21 -19.99 -12.49
CA SER A 408 -20.63 -19.80 -12.21
C SER A 408 -20.83 -18.83 -11.04
N CYS A 409 -22.00 -18.19 -10.95
CA CYS A 409 -22.38 -17.38 -9.79
C CYS A 409 -22.43 -18.17 -8.48
N LYS A 410 -22.51 -19.50 -8.55
CA LYS A 410 -22.54 -20.39 -7.37
C LYS A 410 -21.16 -20.91 -6.96
N ASP A 411 -20.16 -20.75 -7.81
CA ASP A 411 -18.83 -21.31 -7.56
C ASP A 411 -18.18 -20.64 -6.35
N THR A 412 -17.82 -21.46 -5.36
CA THR A 412 -17.11 -21.00 -4.16
C THR A 412 -15.61 -21.06 -4.38
N LEU A 413 -14.85 -20.24 -3.64
CA LEU A 413 -13.40 -20.27 -3.78
C LEU A 413 -12.83 -21.64 -3.41
N ARG A 414 -13.42 -22.32 -2.41
CA ARG A 414 -13.03 -23.66 -1.98
C ARG A 414 -13.03 -24.67 -3.13
N ASP A 415 -14.01 -24.58 -4.01
CA ASP A 415 -14.20 -25.55 -5.11
C ASP A 415 -13.29 -25.23 -6.30
N ILE A 416 -13.14 -23.94 -6.63
CA ILE A 416 -12.48 -23.51 -7.85
C ILE A 416 -11.02 -23.11 -7.67
N CYS A 417 -10.60 -22.82 -6.45
CA CYS A 417 -9.21 -22.60 -6.04
C CYS A 417 -9.02 -23.00 -4.57
N PRO A 418 -8.95 -24.32 -4.27
CA PRO A 418 -8.79 -24.80 -2.91
C PRO A 418 -7.50 -24.26 -2.28
N ILE A 419 -7.64 -23.47 -1.22
CA ILE A 419 -6.50 -22.93 -0.45
C ILE A 419 -5.87 -24.08 0.34
N LYS A 420 -4.91 -24.78 -0.25
CA LYS A 420 -4.00 -25.71 0.47
C LYS A 420 -3.06 -24.88 1.36
N PHE A 421 -2.66 -25.35 2.53
CA PHE A 421 -1.68 -24.62 3.37
C PHE A 421 -0.32 -25.34 3.30
N PRO A 422 0.79 -24.61 3.04
CA PRO A 422 0.85 -23.18 2.72
C PRO A 422 0.09 -22.86 1.41
N PRO A 423 -0.60 -21.70 1.31
CA PRO A 423 -1.41 -21.32 0.14
C PRO A 423 -0.70 -21.70 -1.16
N PRO A 424 -1.35 -22.39 -2.13
CA PRO A 424 -0.74 -22.53 -3.44
C PRO A 424 -0.45 -21.12 -3.98
N PRO A 425 0.57 -20.96 -4.85
CA PRO A 425 1.17 -19.66 -5.08
C PRO A 425 0.24 -18.61 -5.70
N ARG A 426 -0.96 -18.99 -6.18
CA ARG A 426 -1.98 -18.08 -6.74
C ARG A 426 -3.24 -18.82 -7.20
N CYS A 427 -4.38 -18.14 -7.11
CA CYS A 427 -5.60 -18.51 -7.84
C CYS A 427 -5.58 -17.92 -9.26
N PRO A 428 -6.25 -18.56 -10.24
CA PRO A 428 -6.48 -17.96 -11.54
C PRO A 428 -7.30 -16.67 -11.40
N ARG A 429 -7.29 -15.85 -12.44
CA ARG A 429 -8.28 -14.79 -12.59
C ARG A 429 -9.62 -15.43 -12.89
N PHE A 430 -10.67 -15.00 -12.19
CA PHE A 430 -12.02 -15.47 -12.45
C PHE A 430 -12.79 -14.47 -13.30
N VAL A 431 -13.63 -14.95 -14.20
CA VAL A 431 -14.57 -14.12 -14.96
C VAL A 431 -15.97 -14.46 -14.51
N CYS A 432 -16.59 -13.51 -13.81
CA CYS A 432 -17.93 -13.65 -13.27
C CYS A 432 -18.98 -13.29 -14.33
N PRO A 433 -20.05 -14.09 -14.48
CA PRO A 433 -21.12 -13.79 -15.41
C PRO A 433 -21.99 -12.63 -14.89
N ALA A 434 -22.78 -12.07 -15.80
CA ALA A 434 -23.76 -11.04 -15.50
C ALA A 434 -24.86 -11.55 -14.56
N ARG A 435 -25.50 -10.63 -13.83
CA ARG A 435 -26.71 -10.87 -13.01
C ARG A 435 -26.56 -11.93 -11.89
N CYS A 436 -25.37 -12.08 -11.32
CA CYS A 436 -25.16 -13.06 -10.25
C CYS A 436 -26.00 -12.86 -8.99
N THR A 437 -26.52 -11.65 -8.74
CA THR A 437 -27.41 -11.41 -7.58
C THR A 437 -28.74 -12.14 -7.66
N GLN A 438 -29.14 -12.63 -8.84
CA GLN A 438 -30.32 -13.49 -9.02
C GLN A 438 -30.05 -14.94 -8.63
N ALA A 439 -28.77 -15.35 -8.58
CA ALA A 439 -28.39 -16.67 -8.11
C ALA A 439 -28.38 -16.66 -6.58
N HIS A 440 -29.24 -17.48 -5.96
CA HIS A 440 -29.16 -17.75 -4.52
C HIS A 440 -27.79 -18.37 -4.21
N GLY A 441 -26.98 -17.65 -3.43
CA GLY A 441 -25.65 -18.09 -3.01
C GLY A 441 -25.21 -17.43 -1.71
N ILE A 442 -24.25 -18.06 -1.04
CA ILE A 442 -23.81 -17.65 0.29
C ILE A 442 -22.60 -16.73 0.15
N VAL A 443 -22.63 -15.60 0.87
CA VAL A 443 -21.48 -14.72 1.06
C VAL A 443 -21.25 -14.61 2.56
N VAL A 444 -20.10 -15.11 3.03
CA VAL A 444 -19.72 -15.03 4.45
C VAL A 444 -18.53 -14.08 4.58
N GLY A 445 -18.73 -12.97 5.28
CA GLY A 445 -17.70 -11.96 5.53
C GLY A 445 -17.84 -10.66 4.73
N THR A 446 -17.06 -9.66 5.15
CA THR A 446 -16.98 -8.33 4.53
C THR A 446 -15.53 -7.86 4.50
N GLY A 447 -15.07 -7.43 3.32
CA GLY A 447 -13.65 -7.11 3.06
C GLY A 447 -12.76 -8.36 2.96
N ILE A 448 -12.92 -9.30 3.89
CA ILE A 448 -12.37 -10.66 3.87
C ILE A 448 -13.54 -11.64 3.86
N TYR A 449 -13.51 -12.59 2.94
CA TYR A 449 -14.58 -13.55 2.71
C TYR A 449 -14.12 -14.97 3.02
N SER A 450 -15.01 -15.82 3.54
CA SER A 450 -14.72 -17.25 3.72
C SER A 450 -14.58 -17.93 2.37
N ASP A 451 -13.71 -18.93 2.25
CA ASP A 451 -13.55 -19.76 1.04
C ASP A 451 -14.84 -20.48 0.60
N THR A 452 -15.82 -20.62 1.51
CA THR A 452 -17.18 -21.10 1.22
C THR A 452 -18.07 -20.09 0.50
N SER A 453 -17.64 -18.84 0.40
CA SER A 453 -18.40 -17.79 -0.27
C SER A 453 -18.30 -17.94 -1.78
N SER A 454 -19.40 -17.66 -2.47
CA SER A 454 -19.36 -17.48 -3.93
C SER A 454 -18.40 -16.35 -4.29
N VAL A 455 -17.44 -16.61 -5.18
CA VAL A 455 -16.45 -15.62 -5.60
C VAL A 455 -17.13 -14.42 -6.26
N CYS A 456 -18.15 -14.66 -7.09
CA CYS A 456 -18.83 -13.62 -7.82
C CYS A 456 -19.77 -12.79 -6.95
N LEU A 457 -20.50 -13.42 -6.03
CA LEU A 457 -21.32 -12.68 -5.07
C LEU A 457 -20.47 -11.89 -4.07
N ALA A 458 -19.35 -12.47 -3.60
CA ALA A 458 -18.37 -11.74 -2.80
C ALA A 458 -17.78 -10.54 -3.55
N ALA A 459 -17.51 -10.69 -4.86
CA ALA A 459 -17.03 -9.61 -5.70
C ALA A 459 -18.07 -8.49 -5.88
N VAL A 460 -19.34 -8.82 -6.10
CA VAL A 460 -20.43 -7.82 -6.13
C VAL A 460 -20.54 -7.13 -4.77
N HIS A 461 -20.57 -7.89 -3.67
CA HIS A 461 -20.63 -7.34 -2.31
C HIS A 461 -19.45 -6.40 -2.01
N ALA A 462 -18.24 -6.76 -2.46
CA ALA A 462 -17.05 -5.92 -2.33
C ALA A 462 -17.06 -4.67 -3.22
N GLY A 463 -17.92 -4.62 -4.24
CA GLY A 463 -17.92 -3.59 -5.28
C GLY A 463 -16.85 -3.81 -6.36
N ALA A 464 -16.26 -5.01 -6.42
CA ALA A 464 -15.25 -5.35 -7.42
C ALA A 464 -15.84 -5.53 -8.83
N VAL A 465 -17.09 -5.98 -8.91
CA VAL A 465 -17.91 -6.04 -10.13
C VAL A 465 -19.31 -5.53 -9.83
N THR A 466 -20.06 -5.18 -10.88
CA THR A 466 -21.45 -4.72 -10.72
C THR A 466 -22.41 -5.91 -10.66
N ALA A 467 -23.53 -5.74 -9.94
CA ALA A 467 -24.57 -6.75 -9.81
C ALA A 467 -25.12 -7.23 -11.16
N HIS A 468 -25.19 -6.33 -12.16
CA HIS A 468 -25.75 -6.63 -13.47
C HIS A 468 -24.72 -6.99 -14.53
N GLY A 469 -23.51 -6.40 -14.49
CA GLY A 469 -22.52 -6.53 -15.57
C GLY A 469 -21.53 -7.69 -15.43
N GLY A 470 -21.37 -8.26 -14.23
CA GLY A 470 -20.32 -9.25 -13.99
C GLY A 470 -18.92 -8.69 -14.29
N GLY A 471 -18.00 -9.57 -14.69
CA GLY A 471 -16.67 -9.20 -15.16
C GLY A 471 -15.50 -9.91 -14.46
N PRO A 472 -14.27 -9.57 -14.85
CA PRO A 472 -13.07 -10.19 -14.30
C PRO A 472 -12.78 -9.74 -12.87
N VAL A 473 -12.38 -10.70 -12.02
CA VAL A 473 -12.02 -10.49 -10.61
C VAL A 473 -10.75 -11.24 -10.25
N ASP A 474 -9.91 -10.61 -9.43
CA ASP A 474 -8.75 -11.25 -8.85
C ASP A 474 -9.03 -11.59 -7.38
N VAL A 475 -8.56 -12.76 -6.94
CA VAL A 475 -8.64 -13.18 -5.54
C VAL A 475 -7.26 -13.46 -4.98
N VAL A 476 -7.08 -13.17 -3.70
CA VAL A 476 -5.86 -13.50 -2.96
C VAL A 476 -6.25 -14.31 -1.73
N PRO A 477 -5.76 -15.56 -1.59
CA PRO A 477 -5.89 -16.32 -0.37
C PRO A 477 -5.37 -15.51 0.83
N ALA A 478 -6.12 -15.51 1.91
CA ALA A 478 -5.77 -14.88 3.17
C ALA A 478 -5.54 -15.97 4.25
N GLN A 479 -4.95 -15.58 5.37
CA GLN A 479 -4.87 -16.45 6.53
C GLN A 479 -6.28 -16.87 7.01
N ARG A 480 -6.36 -18.03 7.65
CA ARG A 480 -7.62 -18.57 8.18
C ARG A 480 -8.25 -17.58 9.17
N ARG A 481 -9.57 -17.50 9.18
CA ARG A 481 -10.36 -16.65 10.08
C ARG A 481 -11.37 -17.51 10.83
N LYS A 482 -11.52 -17.26 12.12
CA LYS A 482 -12.54 -17.90 12.99
C LYS A 482 -13.85 -17.11 13.01
N VAL A 483 -13.78 -15.82 12.70
CA VAL A 483 -14.92 -14.89 12.73
C VAL A 483 -14.95 -14.08 11.45
N PHE A 484 -16.15 -13.94 10.90
CA PHE A 484 -16.44 -13.09 9.75
C PHE A 484 -17.49 -12.05 10.12
N ASN A 485 -17.26 -10.80 9.72
CA ASN A 485 -18.20 -9.72 9.92
C ASN A 485 -19.27 -9.74 8.82
N ALA A 486 -20.52 -9.59 9.19
CA ALA A 486 -21.64 -9.42 8.26
C ALA A 486 -21.82 -7.95 7.89
N SER A 487 -22.21 -7.67 6.65
CA SER A 487 -22.63 -6.32 6.23
C SER A 487 -23.61 -6.37 5.06
N LEU A 488 -24.33 -5.27 4.84
CA LEU A 488 -25.06 -5.02 3.59
C LEU A 488 -24.23 -4.07 2.73
N ARG A 489 -23.70 -4.54 1.60
CA ARG A 489 -22.90 -3.73 0.67
C ARG A 489 -23.30 -4.03 -0.76
N HIS A 490 -23.38 -2.96 -1.57
CA HIS A 490 -23.72 -3.04 -3.00
C HIS A 490 -24.97 -3.89 -3.30
N GLY A 491 -25.99 -3.79 -2.44
CA GLY A 491 -27.26 -4.52 -2.58
C GLY A 491 -27.22 -5.99 -2.17
N LEU A 492 -26.09 -6.51 -1.67
CA LEU A 492 -25.96 -7.87 -1.16
C LEU A 492 -25.71 -7.89 0.34
N ARG A 493 -26.41 -8.78 1.05
CA ARG A 493 -26.19 -9.04 2.48
C ARG A 493 -25.22 -10.22 2.62
N SER A 494 -24.16 -10.03 3.38
CA SER A 494 -23.27 -11.12 3.83
C SER A 494 -23.66 -11.63 5.20
N PHE A 495 -23.30 -12.88 5.47
CA PHE A 495 -23.43 -13.55 6.75
C PHE A 495 -22.13 -13.44 7.56
N GLY A 496 -22.26 -13.57 8.88
CA GLY A 496 -21.16 -13.51 9.82
C GLY A 496 -21.45 -14.39 11.04
N GLY A 497 -20.49 -14.49 11.96
CA GLY A 497 -20.62 -15.27 13.19
C GLY A 497 -19.35 -15.98 13.63
N THR A 498 -19.42 -16.63 14.80
CA THR A 498 -18.30 -17.21 15.56
C THR A 498 -18.19 -18.74 15.48
N ARG A 499 -19.06 -19.40 14.70
CA ARG A 499 -19.22 -20.87 14.69
C ARG A 499 -18.54 -21.61 13.54
N MET A 500 -17.61 -20.97 12.84
CA MET A 500 -16.85 -21.66 11.80
C MET A 500 -15.49 -22.06 12.37
N GLU A 501 -15.22 -23.36 12.48
CA GLU A 501 -13.85 -23.87 12.65
C GLU A 501 -12.93 -23.13 11.69
N ALA A 502 -11.74 -22.71 12.14
CA ALA A 502 -10.83 -21.78 11.45
C ALA A 502 -10.91 -21.89 9.91
N ALA A 503 -11.79 -21.09 9.32
CA ALA A 503 -12.17 -21.25 7.92
C ALA A 503 -11.16 -20.50 7.06
N ARG A 504 -10.83 -21.07 5.91
CA ARG A 504 -9.93 -20.43 4.97
C ARG A 504 -10.61 -19.17 4.44
N ALA A 505 -9.83 -18.15 4.17
CA ALA A 505 -10.37 -16.84 3.81
C ALA A 505 -9.67 -16.29 2.57
N PHE A 506 -10.29 -15.28 1.95
CA PHE A 506 -9.71 -14.60 0.80
C PHE A 506 -10.16 -13.15 0.70
N TYR A 507 -9.35 -12.37 -0.02
CA TYR A 507 -9.71 -11.04 -0.49
C TYR A 507 -10.12 -11.12 -1.96
N VAL A 508 -11.07 -10.28 -2.35
CA VAL A 508 -11.49 -10.12 -3.75
C VAL A 508 -11.24 -8.69 -4.21
N PHE A 509 -10.75 -8.54 -5.43
CA PHE A 509 -10.32 -7.27 -5.98
C PHE A 509 -10.85 -7.10 -7.40
N ARG A 510 -11.08 -5.83 -7.75
CA ARG A 510 -11.42 -5.45 -9.11
C ARG A 510 -10.21 -5.64 -10.03
N VAL A 511 -10.46 -5.82 -11.32
CA VAL A 511 -9.44 -5.81 -12.37
C VAL A 511 -9.45 -4.45 -13.10
N LEU A 512 -8.25 -3.90 -13.36
CA LEU A 512 -8.03 -2.64 -14.09
C LEU A 512 -8.17 -2.76 -15.60
#